data_AF-A0A9D5VHC0-F1
#
_entry.id   AF-A0A9D5VHC0-F1
#
_cell.length_a   1.000
_cell.length_b   1.000
_cell.length_c   1.000
_cell.angle_alpha   90.00
_cell.angle_beta   90.00
_cell.angle_gamma   90.00
#
_symmetry.space_group_name_H-M   'P 1'
#
loop_
_entity.id
_entity.type
_entity.pdbx_description
1 polymer ?
#
loop_
_entity_poly.entity_id
_entity_poly.type
_entity_poly.pdbx_seq_one_letter_code
_entity_poly.pdbx_strand_id
1 'polypeptide(L)'
;MTTTTETLDSLVQQTMEMSTIFQGLDPFNHSSESKASDSNEREKGSGILFYLKQNASSFSVKAKSVLDVKQTLQELQQQNTSANDQDFSDNYSLLDFFPTEYPELAEVVAEQVAGRRFLIHEENICTLNDHGPHWWIKNDSPSGQFKIYFKTPHGEKNVQKLGPIGDSIVGQRRFRQALIQLQQIIPHLQINVDERATSFSLQEFNDPEGQLYFDLLKQIFLSGDEDSNFMNILGKHLSRTLYYYFKELAGTRRFWITIEGKLHRSGEHPLL
;
A
#
# COMPACT_ATOMS: atom_id res chain seq x y z
N MET A 1 2.94 6.44 53.22
CA MET A 1 3.71 5.82 52.13
C MET A 1 3.41 4.32 52.19
N THR A 2 2.47 3.87 51.38
CA THR A 2 2.05 2.46 51.30
C THR A 2 2.23 2.04 49.85
N THR A 3 3.32 1.34 49.58
CA THR A 3 3.59 0.68 48.30
C THR A 3 2.80 -0.62 48.26
N THR A 4 1.74 -0.67 47.47
CA THR A 4 1.04 -1.90 47.10
C THR A 4 1.88 -2.64 46.08
N THR A 5 2.52 -3.73 46.51
CA THR A 5 3.14 -4.71 45.62
C THR A 5 2.02 -5.54 44.99
N GLU A 6 1.68 -5.22 43.74
CA GLU A 6 0.84 -6.09 42.92
C GLU A 6 1.60 -7.40 42.68
N THR A 7 1.02 -8.50 43.13
CA THR A 7 1.61 -9.84 43.03
C THR A 7 1.53 -10.33 41.58
N LEU A 8 2.54 -11.05 41.11
CA LEU A 8 2.62 -11.64 39.77
C LEU A 8 1.34 -12.40 39.37
N ASP A 9 0.69 -13.04 40.33
CA ASP A 9 -0.57 -13.75 40.13
C ASP A 9 -1.74 -12.81 39.72
N SER A 10 -1.76 -11.55 40.19
CA SER A 10 -2.79 -10.58 39.78
C SER A 10 -2.55 -10.06 38.37
N LEU A 11 -1.29 -9.92 37.96
CA LEU A 11 -0.90 -9.59 36.58
C LEU A 11 -1.22 -10.74 35.62
N VAL A 12 -0.97 -11.99 36.02
CA VAL A 12 -1.31 -13.18 35.23
C VAL A 12 -2.83 -13.31 35.10
N GLN A 13 -3.58 -13.07 36.17
CA GLN A 13 -5.03 -13.14 36.15
C GLN A 13 -5.66 -12.01 35.31
N GLN A 14 -5.16 -10.78 35.39
CA GLN A 14 -5.56 -9.69 34.50
C GLN A 14 -5.23 -9.99 33.02
N THR A 15 -4.09 -10.62 32.75
CA THR A 15 -3.69 -11.01 31.39
C THR A 15 -4.61 -12.11 30.83
N MET A 16 -5.01 -13.06 31.67
CA MET A 16 -5.95 -14.11 31.27
C MET A 16 -7.38 -13.58 31.08
N GLU A 17 -7.85 -12.66 31.93
CA GLU A 17 -9.16 -12.01 31.78
C GLU A 17 -9.23 -11.12 30.53
N MET A 18 -8.14 -10.41 30.18
CA MET A 18 -8.03 -9.70 28.89
C MET A 18 -8.06 -10.67 27.71
N SER A 19 -7.42 -11.84 27.81
CA SER A 19 -7.41 -12.82 26.71
C SER A 19 -8.80 -13.37 26.37
N THR A 20 -9.70 -13.46 27.37
CA THR A 20 -11.09 -13.88 27.15
C THR A 20 -11.97 -12.80 26.51
N ILE A 21 -11.64 -11.51 26.67
CA ILE A 21 -12.37 -10.42 25.99
C ILE A 21 -12.03 -10.38 24.48
N PHE A 22 -10.86 -10.88 24.08
CA PHE A 22 -10.41 -10.93 22.67
C PHE A 22 -10.78 -12.22 21.92
N GLN A 23 -11.47 -13.19 22.53
CA GLN A 23 -11.85 -14.46 21.89
C GLN A 23 -12.96 -14.35 20.80
N GLY A 24 -13.29 -13.14 20.35
CA GLY A 24 -14.16 -12.90 19.19
C GLY A 24 -13.53 -12.10 18.04
N LEU A 25 -12.29 -11.64 18.20
CA LEU A 25 -11.58 -10.85 17.19
C LEU A 25 -10.18 -11.42 17.06
N ASP A 26 -10.03 -12.47 16.26
CA ASP A 26 -8.73 -12.88 15.76
C ASP A 26 -8.27 -11.84 14.72
N PRO A 27 -7.27 -11.00 15.01
CA PRO A 27 -6.80 -9.97 14.08
C PRO A 27 -6.01 -10.57 12.89
N PHE A 28 -5.83 -11.90 12.86
CA PHE A 28 -5.17 -12.64 11.79
C PHE A 28 -6.09 -13.65 11.09
N ASN A 29 -7.36 -13.78 11.49
CA ASN A 29 -8.34 -14.57 10.74
C ASN A 29 -8.97 -13.73 9.63
N HIS A 30 -8.16 -13.33 8.66
CA HIS A 30 -8.67 -13.08 7.32
C HIS A 30 -8.89 -14.44 6.65
N SER A 31 -9.91 -15.18 7.10
CA SER A 31 -10.62 -16.10 6.22
C SER A 31 -11.26 -15.22 5.14
N SER A 32 -10.44 -14.92 4.13
CA SER A 32 -10.91 -14.50 2.83
C SER A 32 -11.65 -15.71 2.28
N GLU A 33 -12.90 -15.90 2.74
CA GLU A 33 -13.89 -16.56 1.92
C GLU A 33 -13.85 -15.82 0.60
N SER A 34 -13.14 -16.39 -0.35
CA SER A 34 -13.28 -16.10 -1.75
C SER A 34 -14.70 -16.48 -2.13
N LYS A 35 -15.66 -15.62 -1.75
CA LYS A 35 -16.89 -15.50 -2.52
C LYS A 35 -16.41 -15.09 -3.89
N ALA A 36 -16.53 -16.03 -4.83
CA ALA A 36 -16.53 -15.73 -6.25
C ALA A 36 -17.51 -14.57 -6.43
N SER A 37 -16.97 -13.36 -6.46
CA SER A 37 -17.73 -12.14 -6.69
C SER A 37 -18.36 -12.30 -8.07
N ASP A 38 -19.68 -12.25 -8.10
CA ASP A 38 -20.50 -12.18 -9.31
C ASP A 38 -19.79 -11.37 -10.40
N SER A 39 -19.67 -11.96 -11.58
CA SER A 39 -18.99 -11.38 -12.75
C SER A 39 -19.58 -10.04 -13.22
N ASN A 40 -20.70 -9.58 -12.65
CA ASN A 40 -21.44 -8.40 -13.09
C ASN A 40 -20.99 -7.07 -12.47
N GLU A 41 -20.23 -7.06 -11.38
CA GLU A 41 -19.69 -5.81 -10.79
C GLU A 41 -18.37 -5.34 -11.42
N ARG A 42 -17.75 -6.17 -12.27
CA ARG A 42 -16.47 -5.85 -12.93
C ARG A 42 -16.54 -4.74 -13.98
N GLU A 43 -17.73 -4.23 -14.31
CA GLU A 43 -17.97 -3.67 -15.65
C GLU A 43 -18.47 -2.23 -15.70
N LYS A 44 -18.22 -1.39 -14.69
CA LYS A 44 -18.60 0.03 -14.77
C LYS A 44 -17.56 0.95 -14.14
N GLY A 45 -17.28 2.06 -14.83
CA GLY A 45 -16.45 3.15 -14.35
C GLY A 45 -15.03 3.14 -14.90
N SER A 46 -14.24 4.08 -14.39
CA SER A 46 -12.83 4.26 -14.72
C SER A 46 -11.93 3.31 -13.93
N GLY A 47 -10.75 3.04 -14.48
CA GLY A 47 -9.76 2.24 -13.80
C GLY A 47 -8.60 1.85 -14.70
N ILE A 48 -7.99 0.72 -14.41
CA ILE A 48 -6.84 0.20 -15.12
C ILE A 48 -7.17 -1.20 -15.64
N LEU A 49 -7.08 -1.38 -16.95
CA LEU A 49 -6.99 -2.72 -17.54
C LEU A 49 -5.54 -3.17 -17.51
N PHE A 50 -5.28 -4.37 -17.01
CA PHE A 50 -3.91 -4.86 -16.89
C PHE A 50 -3.80 -6.37 -16.97
N TYR A 51 -2.61 -6.83 -17.34
CA TYR A 51 -2.20 -8.22 -17.22
C TYR A 51 -0.70 -8.30 -16.87
N LEU A 52 -0.28 -9.47 -16.39
CA LEU A 52 1.10 -9.72 -15.99
C LEU A 52 1.80 -10.62 -17.00
N LYS A 53 2.97 -10.20 -17.48
CA LYS A 53 3.85 -11.04 -18.29
C LYS A 53 5.01 -11.51 -17.42
N GLN A 54 4.96 -12.78 -17.03
CA GLN A 54 5.95 -13.38 -16.13
C GLN A 54 7.02 -14.15 -16.90
N ASN A 55 8.26 -14.04 -16.43
CA ASN A 55 9.41 -14.87 -16.81
C ASN A 55 9.94 -15.58 -15.54
N ALA A 56 10.97 -16.43 -15.68
CA ALA A 56 11.49 -17.24 -14.59
C ALA A 56 11.83 -16.48 -13.29
N SER A 57 12.44 -15.29 -13.38
CA SER A 57 12.91 -14.51 -12.21
C SER A 57 12.35 -13.08 -12.14
N SER A 58 11.46 -12.73 -13.07
CA SER A 58 11.00 -11.35 -13.22
C SER A 58 9.63 -11.31 -13.89
N PHE A 59 8.89 -10.23 -13.70
CA PHE A 59 7.64 -9.97 -14.42
C PHE A 59 7.60 -8.53 -14.94
N SER A 60 6.72 -8.26 -15.89
CA SER A 60 6.37 -6.91 -16.31
C SER A 60 4.87 -6.70 -16.23
N VAL A 61 4.48 -5.50 -15.81
CA VAL A 61 3.07 -5.11 -15.74
C VAL A 61 2.69 -4.42 -17.04
N LYS A 62 1.69 -4.94 -17.72
CA LYS A 62 1.09 -4.33 -18.91
C LYS A 62 -0.23 -3.72 -18.46
N ALA A 63 -0.33 -2.41 -18.46
CA ALA A 63 -1.46 -1.69 -17.89
C ALA A 63 -1.84 -0.49 -18.78
N LYS A 64 -3.13 -0.21 -18.85
CA LYS A 64 -3.72 0.92 -19.59
C LYS A 64 -4.85 1.52 -18.74
N SER A 65 -4.82 2.84 -18.56
CA SER A 65 -5.92 3.58 -17.94
C SER A 65 -7.13 3.61 -18.89
N VAL A 66 -8.32 3.46 -18.33
CA VAL A 66 -9.59 3.44 -19.06
C VAL A 66 -10.61 4.33 -18.37
N LEU A 67 -11.38 5.07 -19.16
CA LEU A 67 -12.47 5.92 -18.67
C LEU A 67 -13.75 5.09 -18.42
N ASP A 68 -14.02 4.17 -19.34
CA ASP A 68 -15.12 3.21 -19.27
C ASP A 68 -14.59 1.83 -19.65
N VAL A 69 -14.49 0.96 -18.64
CA VAL A 69 -13.99 -0.41 -18.81
C VAL A 69 -14.86 -1.22 -19.77
N LYS A 70 -16.19 -1.05 -19.74
CA LYS A 70 -17.12 -1.83 -20.56
C LYS A 70 -16.98 -1.46 -22.03
N GLN A 71 -16.97 -0.16 -22.32
CA GLN A 71 -16.73 0.31 -23.68
C GLN A 71 -15.38 -0.18 -24.20
N THR A 72 -14.33 -0.04 -23.40
CA THR A 72 -12.97 -0.42 -23.81
C THR A 72 -12.88 -1.94 -24.06
N LEU A 73 -13.48 -2.77 -23.21
CA LEU A 73 -13.50 -4.23 -23.40
C LEU A 73 -14.28 -4.63 -24.66
N GLN A 74 -15.36 -3.93 -25.01
CA GLN A 74 -16.10 -4.18 -26.24
C GLN A 74 -15.27 -3.83 -27.48
N GLU A 75 -14.56 -2.71 -27.46
CA GLU A 75 -13.67 -2.29 -28.53
C GLU A 75 -12.53 -3.31 -28.73
N LEU A 76 -11.90 -3.75 -27.63
CA LEU A 76 -10.85 -4.77 -27.64
C LEU A 76 -11.32 -6.12 -28.20
N GLN A 77 -12.56 -6.53 -27.88
CA GLN A 77 -13.13 -7.79 -28.36
C GLN A 77 -13.46 -7.75 -29.85
N GLN A 78 -13.91 -6.60 -30.37
CA GLN A 78 -14.25 -6.44 -31.78
C GLN A 78 -13.03 -6.26 -32.69
N GLN A 79 -11.80 -6.22 -32.14
CA GLN A 79 -10.56 -5.91 -32.87
C GLN A 79 -10.61 -4.59 -33.64
N ASN A 80 -11.52 -3.68 -33.26
CA ASN A 80 -11.62 -2.32 -33.79
C ASN A 80 -10.68 -1.40 -33.02
N THR A 81 -9.43 -1.83 -32.85
CA THR A 81 -8.49 -1.23 -31.91
C THR A 81 -7.37 -0.49 -32.60
N SER A 82 -6.86 0.54 -31.93
CA SER A 82 -5.64 1.21 -32.36
C SER A 82 -4.44 0.25 -32.30
N ALA A 83 -3.36 0.55 -33.03
CA ALA A 83 -2.13 -0.24 -32.97
C ALA A 83 -1.55 -0.36 -31.55
N ASN A 84 -1.81 0.63 -30.69
CA ASN A 84 -1.37 0.64 -29.28
C ASN A 84 -2.14 -0.37 -28.41
N ASP A 85 -3.32 -0.81 -28.87
CA ASP A 85 -4.24 -1.67 -28.13
C ASP A 85 -4.21 -3.12 -28.58
N GLN A 86 -3.47 -3.42 -29.66
CA GLN A 86 -3.35 -4.77 -30.20
C GLN A 86 -2.84 -5.77 -29.15
N ASP A 87 -1.85 -5.37 -28.35
CA ASP A 87 -1.29 -6.21 -27.28
C ASP A 87 -2.34 -6.59 -26.22
N PHE A 88 -3.29 -5.70 -25.93
CA PHE A 88 -4.40 -5.98 -25.01
C PHE A 88 -5.49 -6.84 -25.66
N SER A 89 -5.76 -6.64 -26.96
CA SER A 89 -6.71 -7.48 -27.72
C SER A 89 -6.19 -8.92 -27.85
N ASP A 90 -4.91 -9.09 -28.16
CA ASP A 90 -4.27 -10.42 -28.30
C ASP A 90 -4.24 -11.18 -26.96
N ASN A 91 -4.17 -10.46 -25.84
CA ASN A 91 -4.13 -11.03 -24.48
C ASN A 91 -5.44 -10.83 -23.72
N TYR A 92 -6.57 -10.69 -24.42
CA TYR A 92 -7.87 -10.36 -23.83
C TYR A 92 -8.28 -11.25 -22.65
N SER A 93 -8.03 -12.56 -22.75
CA SER A 93 -8.37 -13.54 -21.70
C SER A 93 -7.55 -13.43 -20.42
N LEU A 94 -6.42 -12.73 -20.46
CA LEU A 94 -5.53 -12.47 -19.33
C LEU A 94 -5.80 -11.12 -18.68
N LEU A 95 -6.70 -10.32 -19.25
CA LEU A 95 -6.99 -8.99 -18.75
C LEU A 95 -7.78 -9.07 -17.45
N ASP A 96 -7.36 -8.21 -16.54
CA ASP A 96 -8.07 -7.92 -15.32
C ASP A 96 -8.30 -6.42 -15.21
N PHE A 97 -9.24 -6.07 -14.36
CA PHE A 97 -9.62 -4.69 -14.11
C PHE A 97 -9.31 -4.30 -12.66
N PHE A 98 -8.68 -3.15 -12.49
CA PHE A 98 -8.51 -2.49 -11.21
C PHE A 98 -9.30 -1.17 -11.22
N PRO A 99 -10.38 -1.04 -10.45
CA PRO A 99 -11.17 0.17 -10.42
C PRO A 99 -10.44 1.32 -9.73
N THR A 100 -10.66 2.54 -10.20
CA THR A 100 -10.22 3.78 -9.54
C THR A 100 -11.38 4.75 -9.40
N GLU A 101 -11.34 5.59 -8.37
CA GLU A 101 -12.38 6.59 -8.10
C GLU A 101 -12.54 7.59 -9.26
N TYR A 102 -11.42 7.98 -9.88
CA TYR A 102 -11.39 8.91 -11.00
C TYR A 102 -10.31 8.50 -12.01
N PRO A 103 -10.44 8.88 -13.29
CA PRO A 103 -9.56 8.42 -14.35
C PRO A 103 -8.12 8.95 -14.23
N GLU A 104 -7.92 10.15 -13.69
CA GLU A 104 -6.59 10.73 -13.49
C GLU A 104 -5.76 9.88 -12.52
N LEU A 105 -6.39 9.25 -11.52
CA LEU A 105 -5.69 8.32 -10.63
C LEU A 105 -5.24 7.06 -11.38
N ALA A 106 -6.06 6.54 -12.29
CA ALA A 106 -5.67 5.39 -13.11
C ALA A 106 -4.46 5.71 -14.00
N GLU A 107 -4.40 6.92 -14.57
CA GLU A 107 -3.25 7.38 -15.34
C GLU A 107 -1.98 7.43 -14.49
N VAL A 108 -2.03 8.07 -13.32
CA VAL A 108 -0.88 8.19 -12.42
C VAL A 108 -0.39 6.81 -11.96
N VAL A 109 -1.30 5.92 -11.53
CA VAL A 109 -0.95 4.57 -11.09
C VAL A 109 -0.35 3.75 -12.23
N ALA A 110 -0.93 3.84 -13.43
CA ALA A 110 -0.39 3.17 -14.61
C ALA A 110 1.00 3.71 -14.96
N GLU A 111 1.24 5.02 -14.93
CA GLU A 111 2.56 5.61 -15.21
C GLU A 111 3.66 5.13 -14.24
N GLN A 112 3.29 4.90 -12.96
CA GLN A 112 4.24 4.41 -11.97
C GLN A 112 4.63 2.94 -12.15
N VAL A 113 3.76 2.12 -12.74
CA VAL A 113 3.93 0.65 -12.71
C VAL A 113 4.01 0.02 -14.11
N ALA A 114 3.27 0.56 -15.09
CA ALA A 114 3.14 0.00 -16.43
C ALA A 114 4.47 0.03 -17.19
N GLY A 115 4.70 -1.01 -17.99
CA GLY A 115 5.89 -1.12 -18.85
C GLY A 115 7.20 -1.36 -18.10
N ARG A 116 7.19 -1.32 -16.77
CA ARG A 116 8.37 -1.62 -15.93
C ARG A 116 8.53 -3.12 -15.75
N ARG A 117 9.78 -3.54 -15.59
CA ARG A 117 10.17 -4.92 -15.28
C ARG A 117 10.61 -4.98 -13.82
N PHE A 118 10.06 -5.94 -13.09
CA PHE A 118 10.31 -6.15 -11.67
C PHE A 118 10.90 -7.54 -11.44
N LEU A 119 11.80 -7.65 -10.47
CA LEU A 119 12.34 -8.93 -10.03
C LEU A 119 11.39 -9.53 -9.00
N ILE A 120 11.19 -10.85 -9.09
CA ILE A 120 10.40 -11.58 -8.09
C ILE A 120 11.12 -11.58 -6.74
N HIS A 121 12.44 -11.82 -6.78
CA HIS A 121 13.33 -11.85 -5.62
C HIS A 121 14.37 -10.74 -5.71
N GLU A 122 13.93 -9.50 -5.57
CA GLU A 122 14.82 -8.33 -5.62
C GLU A 122 15.82 -8.34 -4.47
N GLU A 123 15.40 -8.78 -3.29
CA GLU A 123 16.20 -8.90 -2.08
C GLU A 123 17.41 -9.83 -2.24
N ASN A 124 17.34 -10.78 -3.17
CA ASN A 124 18.42 -11.74 -3.44
C ASN A 124 19.43 -11.25 -4.48
N ILE A 125 19.09 -10.20 -5.23
CA ILE A 125 19.86 -9.76 -6.41
C ILE A 125 20.43 -8.35 -6.20
N CYS A 126 19.65 -7.44 -5.61
CA CYS A 126 20.04 -6.04 -5.47
C CYS A 126 21.04 -5.83 -4.34
N THR A 127 22.16 -5.21 -4.68
CA THR A 127 23.19 -4.75 -3.75
C THR A 127 22.77 -3.44 -3.06
N LEU A 128 23.51 -3.03 -2.03
CA LEU A 128 23.31 -1.76 -1.30
C LEU A 128 23.29 -0.50 -2.21
N ASN A 129 23.94 -0.58 -3.37
CA ASN A 129 24.08 0.55 -4.29
C ASN A 129 22.98 0.58 -5.36
N ASP A 130 22.22 -0.51 -5.52
CA ASP A 130 21.17 -0.59 -6.52
C ASP A 130 19.96 0.23 -6.05
N HIS A 131 19.56 1.21 -6.86
CA HIS A 131 18.33 1.96 -6.68
C HIS A 131 17.17 1.10 -7.19
N GLY A 132 16.82 0.05 -6.44
CA GLY A 132 15.61 -0.73 -6.68
C GLY A 132 14.39 0.21 -6.70
N PRO A 133 13.36 -0.06 -7.52
CA PRO A 133 12.21 0.84 -7.62
C PRO A 133 11.30 0.78 -6.40
N HIS A 134 11.53 -0.16 -5.46
CA HIS A 134 10.61 -0.46 -4.37
C HIS A 134 10.93 0.32 -3.09
N TRP A 135 9.85 0.77 -2.45
CA TRP A 135 9.89 1.27 -1.09
C TRP A 135 9.67 0.13 -0.12
N TRP A 136 10.10 0.34 1.13
CA TRP A 136 9.97 -0.63 2.21
C TRP A 136 9.48 0.08 3.46
N ILE A 137 8.77 -0.63 4.34
CA ILE A 137 8.36 -0.13 5.64
C ILE A 137 8.89 -1.03 6.74
N LYS A 138 9.46 -0.43 7.78
CA LYS A 138 9.69 -1.07 9.08
C LYS A 138 8.66 -0.54 10.05
N ASN A 139 7.89 -1.46 10.63
CA ASN A 139 6.93 -1.12 11.65
C ASN A 139 7.51 -1.49 13.02
N ASP A 140 7.74 -0.48 13.86
CA ASP A 140 8.13 -0.67 15.25
C ASP A 140 6.92 -0.36 16.14
N SER A 141 5.96 -1.27 16.10
CA SER A 141 4.68 -1.16 16.82
C SER A 141 4.85 -0.86 18.33
N PRO A 142 5.81 -1.48 19.06
CA PRO A 142 6.03 -1.16 20.48
C PRO A 142 6.50 0.28 20.73
N SER A 143 7.15 0.92 19.76
CA SER A 143 7.79 2.23 19.93
C SER A 143 7.02 3.37 19.26
N GLY A 144 5.80 3.14 18.75
CA GLY A 144 5.01 4.17 18.07
C GLY A 144 5.75 4.80 16.90
N GLN A 145 6.59 4.01 16.22
CA GLN A 145 7.43 4.46 15.12
C GLN A 145 7.20 3.58 13.91
N PHE A 146 7.14 4.20 12.73
CA PHE A 146 7.36 3.47 11.49
C PHE A 146 8.34 4.23 10.62
N LYS A 147 9.06 3.49 9.79
CA LYS A 147 10.09 4.04 8.91
C LYS A 147 9.90 3.52 7.50
N ILE A 148 9.88 4.44 6.55
CA ILE A 148 9.80 4.16 5.13
C ILE A 148 11.20 4.28 4.55
N TYR A 149 11.69 3.22 3.93
CA TYR A 149 12.96 3.23 3.20
C TYR A 149 12.68 3.34 1.71
N PHE A 150 13.45 4.19 1.02
CA PHE A 150 13.35 4.41 -0.42
C PHE A 150 14.22 3.46 -1.24
N LYS A 151 14.94 2.56 -0.57
CA LYS A 151 15.81 1.53 -1.12
C LYS A 151 15.74 0.29 -0.23
N THR A 152 16.23 -0.84 -0.73
CA THR A 152 16.38 -2.07 0.04
C THR A 152 17.16 -1.81 1.34
N PRO A 153 16.56 -2.04 2.52
CA PRO A 153 17.21 -1.75 3.78
C PRO A 153 18.02 -2.98 4.26
N HIS A 154 19.22 -3.17 3.69
CA HIS A 154 20.07 -4.32 4.06
C HIS A 154 20.39 -4.33 5.56
N GLY A 155 20.18 -5.48 6.20
CA GLY A 155 20.46 -5.68 7.63
C GLY A 155 19.32 -5.29 8.58
N GLU A 156 18.24 -4.69 8.06
CA GLU A 156 17.04 -4.44 8.85
C GLU A 156 16.16 -5.70 8.91
N LYS A 157 15.66 -6.02 10.10
CA LYS A 157 14.70 -7.10 10.33
C LYS A 157 13.27 -6.55 10.32
N ASN A 158 12.31 -7.40 9.98
CA ASN A 158 10.87 -7.09 10.00
C ASN A 158 10.50 -5.90 9.08
N VAL A 159 11.11 -5.87 7.90
CA VAL A 159 10.79 -4.91 6.84
C VAL A 159 9.81 -5.54 5.85
N GLN A 160 8.79 -4.80 5.48
CA GLN A 160 7.82 -5.20 4.48
C GLN A 160 8.06 -4.40 3.20
N LYS A 161 8.07 -5.10 2.06
CA LYS A 161 8.13 -4.48 0.73
C LYS A 161 6.79 -3.80 0.43
N LEU A 162 6.84 -2.53 0.03
CA LEU A 162 5.63 -1.76 -0.28
C LEU A 162 5.28 -1.76 -1.77
N GLY A 163 6.27 -1.95 -2.65
CA GLY A 163 6.06 -1.72 -4.07
C GLY A 163 6.76 -0.47 -4.59
N PRO A 164 6.73 -0.26 -5.91
CA PRO A 164 7.16 0.98 -6.56
C PRO A 164 6.07 2.06 -6.42
N ILE A 165 5.73 2.41 -5.18
CA ILE A 165 4.57 3.26 -4.87
C ILE A 165 4.81 4.75 -5.13
N GLY A 166 6.02 5.14 -5.53
CA GLY A 166 6.33 6.51 -5.91
C GLY A 166 7.82 6.77 -6.14
N ASP A 167 8.13 7.97 -6.64
CA ASP A 167 9.50 8.45 -6.79
C ASP A 167 10.07 8.91 -5.43
N SER A 168 11.26 8.43 -5.09
CA SER A 168 11.91 8.70 -3.79
C SER A 168 12.22 10.18 -3.54
N ILE A 169 12.64 10.91 -4.58
CA ILE A 169 13.00 12.34 -4.48
C ILE A 169 11.73 13.16 -4.29
N VAL A 170 10.69 12.85 -5.07
CA VAL A 170 9.37 13.46 -4.91
C VAL A 170 8.83 13.16 -3.51
N GLY A 171 8.92 11.92 -3.05
CA GLY A 171 8.44 11.51 -1.73
C GLY A 171 9.11 12.26 -0.59
N GLN A 172 10.44 12.34 -0.59
CA GLN A 172 11.18 13.13 0.40
C GLN A 172 10.72 14.60 0.42
N ARG A 173 10.59 15.22 -0.74
CA ARG A 173 10.12 16.60 -0.84
C ARG A 173 8.70 16.76 -0.28
N ARG A 174 7.80 15.83 -0.60
CA ARG A 174 6.41 15.86 -0.13
C ARG A 174 6.31 15.60 1.37
N PHE A 175 7.08 14.69 1.95
CA PHE A 175 7.10 14.47 3.39
C PHE A 175 7.63 15.67 4.16
N ARG A 176 8.67 16.36 3.64
CA ARG A 176 9.13 17.63 4.24
C ARG A 176 8.06 18.71 4.20
N GLN A 177 7.31 18.81 3.11
CA GLN A 177 6.18 19.75 2.99
C GLN A 177 5.01 19.37 3.91
N ALA A 178 4.78 18.06 4.09
CA ALA A 178 3.71 17.53 4.91
C ALA A 178 3.97 17.70 6.41
N LEU A 179 5.23 17.80 6.85
CA LEU A 179 5.62 17.90 8.26
C LEU A 179 4.76 18.91 9.04
N ILE A 180 4.72 20.17 8.59
CA ILE A 180 4.01 21.24 9.31
C ILE A 180 2.51 20.93 9.38
N GLN A 181 1.92 20.46 8.28
CA GLN A 181 0.48 20.20 8.21
C GLN A 181 0.09 18.95 9.00
N LEU A 182 0.89 17.88 8.94
CA LEU A 182 0.65 16.68 9.72
C LEU A 182 0.84 16.92 11.21
N GLN A 183 1.80 17.75 11.63
CA GLN A 183 1.99 18.13 13.04
C GLN A 183 0.83 18.97 13.60
N GLN A 184 0.09 19.69 12.76
CA GLN A 184 -1.12 20.40 13.19
C GLN A 184 -2.29 19.46 13.47
N ILE A 185 -2.28 18.28 12.84
CA ILE A 185 -3.38 17.32 12.95
C ILE A 185 -3.05 16.19 13.93
N ILE A 186 -1.77 15.79 13.97
CA ILE A 186 -1.23 14.75 14.83
C ILE A 186 -0.25 15.44 15.80
N PRO A 187 -0.73 15.85 16.99
CA PRO A 187 0.14 16.42 18.01
C PRO A 187 1.32 15.49 18.29
N HIS A 188 2.50 16.07 18.55
CA HIS A 188 3.72 15.33 18.90
C HIS A 188 4.28 14.39 17.83
N LEU A 189 3.75 14.45 16.59
CA LEU A 189 4.36 13.78 15.45
C LEU A 189 5.73 14.38 15.16
N GLN A 190 6.74 13.52 15.02
CA GLN A 190 8.01 13.87 14.44
C GLN A 190 8.20 13.12 13.12
N ILE A 191 8.60 13.86 12.09
CA ILE A 191 9.01 13.29 10.81
C ILE A 191 10.47 13.67 10.57
N ASN A 192 11.32 12.67 10.42
CA ASN A 192 12.69 12.86 10.01
C ASN A 192 12.88 12.33 8.57
N VAL A 193 13.33 13.19 7.66
CA VAL A 193 13.44 12.89 6.23
C VAL A 193 14.90 12.95 5.78
N ASP A 194 15.49 11.77 5.60
CA ASP A 194 16.83 11.57 5.06
C ASP A 194 16.76 11.13 3.59
N GLU A 195 17.92 11.12 2.93
CA GLU A 195 18.03 10.67 1.53
C GLU A 195 17.63 9.19 1.34
N ARG A 196 17.78 8.37 2.37
CA ARG A 196 17.52 6.93 2.32
C ARG A 196 16.14 6.54 2.86
N ALA A 197 15.59 7.33 3.77
CA ALA A 197 14.39 6.96 4.50
C ALA A 197 13.68 8.15 5.12
N THR A 198 12.38 7.98 5.36
CA THR A 198 11.57 8.87 6.21
C THR A 198 11.12 8.11 7.44
N SER A 199 11.36 8.66 8.63
CA SER A 199 10.92 8.08 9.90
C SER A 199 9.81 8.91 10.50
N PHE A 200 8.74 8.27 10.95
CA PHE A 200 7.60 8.88 11.62
C PHE A 200 7.52 8.32 13.04
N SER A 201 7.46 9.18 14.05
CA SER A 201 7.36 8.76 15.45
C SER A 201 6.41 9.65 16.24
N LEU A 202 5.60 9.05 17.10
CA LEU A 202 4.88 9.76 18.15
C LEU A 202 5.76 9.86 19.41
N GLN A 203 5.96 11.07 19.92
CA GLN A 203 6.74 11.28 21.15
C GLN A 203 5.91 11.02 22.42
N GLU A 204 4.59 11.09 22.34
CA GLU A 204 3.70 10.95 23.49
C GLU A 204 2.63 9.89 23.21
N PHE A 205 2.66 8.81 23.99
CA PHE A 205 1.81 7.63 23.82
C PHE A 205 0.45 7.74 24.53
N ASN A 206 0.22 8.85 25.24
CA ASN A 206 -0.98 9.08 26.05
C ASN A 206 -2.05 9.89 25.31
N ASP A 207 -1.93 10.07 24.00
CA ASP A 207 -2.92 10.73 23.14
C ASP A 207 -3.62 9.69 22.24
N PRO A 208 -4.81 9.18 22.62
CA PRO A 208 -5.55 8.22 21.82
C PRO A 208 -5.95 8.74 20.44
N GLU A 209 -6.20 10.05 20.30
CA GLU A 209 -6.61 10.67 19.04
C GLU A 209 -5.40 10.80 18.10
N GLY A 210 -4.27 11.29 18.62
CA GLY A 210 -3.00 11.33 17.89
C GLY A 210 -2.55 9.94 17.44
N GLN A 211 -2.70 8.92 18.30
CA GLN A 211 -2.41 7.53 17.95
C GLN A 211 -3.31 7.02 16.81
N LEU A 212 -4.62 7.31 16.87
CA LEU A 212 -5.56 6.96 15.79
C LEU A 212 -5.12 7.58 14.46
N TYR A 213 -4.80 8.87 14.44
CA TYR A 213 -4.37 9.56 13.21
C TYR A 213 -3.03 9.07 12.69
N PHE A 214 -2.10 8.72 13.58
CA PHE A 214 -0.83 8.12 13.21
C PHE A 214 -1.01 6.75 12.56
N ASP A 215 -1.89 5.92 13.13
CA ASP A 215 -2.23 4.63 12.55
C ASP A 215 -2.92 4.79 11.20
N LEU A 216 -3.81 5.77 11.04
CA LEU A 216 -4.42 6.09 9.74
C LEU A 216 -3.37 6.51 8.69
N LEU A 217 -2.40 7.36 9.06
CA LEU A 217 -1.30 7.74 8.16
C LEU A 217 -0.49 6.52 7.72
N LYS A 218 -0.21 5.61 8.65
CA LYS A 218 0.51 4.38 8.39
C LYS A 218 -0.27 3.43 7.46
N GLN A 219 -1.59 3.35 7.59
CA GLN A 219 -2.43 2.47 6.76
C GLN A 219 -2.37 2.81 5.27
N ILE A 220 -2.16 4.08 4.89
CA ILE A 220 -1.93 4.47 3.48
C ILE A 220 -0.84 3.61 2.84
N PHE A 221 0.25 3.36 3.59
CA PHE A 221 1.39 2.59 3.09
C PHE A 221 1.14 1.08 3.16
N LEU A 222 0.43 0.60 4.17
CA LEU A 222 0.24 -0.83 4.38
C LEU A 222 -0.81 -1.42 3.45
N SER A 223 -2.01 -0.82 3.42
CA SER A 223 -3.17 -1.32 2.69
C SER A 223 -3.44 -0.58 1.38
N GLY A 224 -2.93 0.64 1.21
CA GLY A 224 -3.23 1.47 0.05
C GLY A 224 -4.68 1.97 0.01
N ASP A 225 -5.36 2.01 1.16
CA ASP A 225 -6.77 2.35 1.21
C ASP A 225 -7.01 3.85 0.91
N GLU A 226 -7.49 4.11 -0.31
CA GLU A 226 -7.86 5.44 -0.82
C GLU A 226 -9.12 6.03 -0.16
N ASP A 227 -10.01 5.17 0.34
CA ASP A 227 -11.25 5.52 1.03
C ASP A 227 -11.08 5.59 2.55
N SER A 228 -9.93 5.11 3.05
CA SER A 228 -9.65 5.04 4.47
C SER A 228 -9.96 6.35 5.15
N ASN A 229 -10.47 6.24 6.37
CA ASN A 229 -10.75 7.33 7.30
C ASN A 229 -9.65 8.42 7.32
N PHE A 230 -8.40 8.11 6.93
CA PHE A 230 -7.36 9.10 6.61
C PHE A 230 -7.83 10.20 5.63
N MET A 231 -8.29 9.86 4.42
CA MET A 231 -8.61 10.88 3.40
C MET A 231 -9.81 11.72 3.79
N ASN A 232 -10.77 11.10 4.49
CA ASN A 232 -11.99 11.76 4.94
C ASN A 232 -11.78 12.63 6.19
N ILE A 233 -10.83 12.27 7.06
CA ILE A 233 -10.55 12.98 8.31
C ILE A 233 -9.34 13.90 8.14
N LEU A 234 -8.16 13.33 7.87
CA LEU A 234 -6.89 14.05 7.77
C LEU A 234 -6.81 14.86 6.47
N GLY A 235 -7.38 14.34 5.38
CA GLY A 235 -7.34 14.99 4.07
C GLY A 235 -7.92 16.41 4.03
N LYS A 236 -8.91 16.72 4.90
CA LYS A 236 -9.52 18.05 5.01
C LYS A 236 -8.56 19.13 5.50
N HIS A 237 -7.52 18.73 6.24
CA HIS A 237 -6.53 19.62 6.81
C HIS A 237 -5.26 19.72 5.95
N LEU A 238 -5.15 18.89 4.92
CA LEU A 238 -4.03 18.90 3.99
C LEU A 238 -4.29 19.88 2.83
N SER A 239 -3.23 20.55 2.41
CA SER A 239 -3.21 21.27 1.14
C SER A 239 -3.56 20.33 -0.01
N ARG A 240 -4.25 20.86 -1.02
CA ARG A 240 -4.69 20.09 -2.20
C ARG A 240 -3.59 19.23 -2.81
N THR A 241 -2.38 19.76 -2.91
CA THR A 241 -1.22 19.03 -3.45
C THR A 241 -0.81 17.84 -2.59
N LEU A 242 -0.82 17.96 -1.27
CA LEU A 242 -0.48 16.84 -0.39
C LEU A 242 -1.61 15.81 -0.32
N TYR A 243 -2.85 16.27 -0.32
CA TYR A 243 -4.02 15.39 -0.39
C TYR A 243 -3.94 14.45 -1.60
N TYR A 244 -3.79 15.00 -2.82
CA TYR A 244 -3.69 14.17 -4.01
C TYR A 244 -2.42 13.32 -4.04
N TYR A 245 -1.30 13.82 -3.52
CA TYR A 245 -0.08 13.02 -3.40
C TYR A 245 -0.28 11.77 -2.54
N PHE A 246 -0.93 11.88 -1.38
CA PHE A 246 -1.23 10.71 -0.55
C PHE A 246 -2.27 9.80 -1.22
N LYS A 247 -3.25 10.33 -1.96
CA LYS A 247 -4.21 9.51 -2.73
C LYS A 247 -3.52 8.70 -3.82
N GLU A 248 -2.64 9.33 -4.59
CA GLU A 248 -1.84 8.67 -5.63
C GLU A 248 -0.97 7.55 -5.03
N LEU A 249 -0.34 7.81 -3.89
CA LEU A 249 0.49 6.84 -3.19
C LEU A 249 -0.35 5.66 -2.67
N ALA A 250 -1.51 5.94 -2.05
CA ALA A 250 -2.45 4.92 -1.61
C ALA A 250 -2.90 4.03 -2.77
N GLY A 251 -3.33 4.65 -3.87
CA GLY A 251 -3.83 3.91 -5.03
C GLY A 251 -2.77 3.08 -5.72
N THR A 252 -1.56 3.60 -5.81
CA THR A 252 -0.42 2.84 -6.35
C THR A 252 -0.10 1.65 -5.45
N ARG A 253 -0.16 1.80 -4.12
CA ARG A 253 0.01 0.69 -3.18
C ARG A 253 -1.09 -0.36 -3.33
N ARG A 254 -2.36 0.04 -3.40
CA ARG A 254 -3.50 -0.89 -3.56
C ARG A 254 -3.40 -1.68 -4.86
N PHE A 255 -3.03 -1.01 -5.94
CA PHE A 255 -2.77 -1.66 -7.22
C PHE A 255 -1.61 -2.66 -7.12
N TRP A 256 -0.53 -2.28 -6.44
CA TRP A 256 0.61 -3.16 -6.24
C TRP A 256 0.27 -4.41 -5.40
N ILE A 257 -0.50 -4.27 -4.32
CA ILE A 257 -1.00 -5.41 -3.55
C ILE A 257 -1.83 -6.36 -4.43
N THR A 258 -2.62 -5.79 -5.35
CA THR A 258 -3.41 -6.58 -6.31
C THR A 258 -2.50 -7.38 -7.24
N ILE A 259 -1.40 -6.78 -7.71
CA ILE A 259 -0.38 -7.46 -8.51
C ILE A 259 0.32 -8.57 -7.71
N GLU A 260 0.75 -8.27 -6.49
CA GLU A 260 1.36 -9.24 -5.58
C GLU A 260 0.43 -10.43 -5.36
N GLY A 261 -0.85 -10.19 -5.05
CA GLY A 261 -1.85 -11.24 -4.86
C GLY A 261 -2.01 -12.16 -6.07
N LYS A 262 -1.86 -11.63 -7.29
CA LYS A 262 -1.89 -12.45 -8.51
C LYS A 262 -0.63 -13.26 -8.72
N LEU A 263 0.54 -12.68 -8.48
CA LEU A 263 1.81 -13.41 -8.57
C LEU A 263 1.83 -14.60 -7.60
N HIS A 264 1.29 -14.44 -6.39
CA HIS A 264 1.14 -15.52 -5.43
C HIS A 264 0.14 -16.60 -5.85
N ARG A 265 -0.93 -16.25 -6.58
CA ARG A 265 -1.91 -17.23 -7.10
C ARG A 265 -1.41 -17.99 -8.32
N SER A 266 -0.60 -17.33 -9.15
CA SER A 266 0.01 -17.94 -10.34
C SER A 266 1.21 -18.82 -10.00
N GLY A 267 1.79 -18.69 -8.80
CA GLY A 267 2.87 -19.51 -8.30
C GLY A 267 2.39 -20.52 -7.25
N GLU A 268 2.51 -21.81 -7.54
CA GLU A 268 2.64 -22.83 -6.50
C GLU A 268 3.91 -22.52 -5.68
N HIS A 269 3.81 -21.66 -4.66
CA HIS A 269 4.57 -21.66 -3.40
C HIS A 269 4.37 -20.32 -2.65
N PRO A 270 4.01 -20.35 -1.35
CA PRO A 270 3.84 -19.14 -0.56
C PRO A 270 5.21 -18.56 -0.18
N LEU A 271 5.38 -17.26 -0.39
CA LEU A 271 6.50 -16.48 0.15
C LEU A 271 6.13 -16.09 1.59
N LEU A 272 6.88 -16.65 2.55
CA LEU A 272 6.91 -16.27 3.97
C LEU A 272 7.89 -15.13 4.19
#